data_AF-A0AAV5E6F5-F1
#
_entry.id   AF-A0AAV5E6F5-F1
#
_cell.length_a   1.000
_cell.length_b   1.000
_cell.length_c   1.000
_cell.angle_alpha   90.00
_cell.angle_beta   90.00
_cell.angle_gamma   90.00
#
_symmetry.space_group_name_H-M   'P 1'
#
loop_
_entity.id
_entity.type
_entity.pdbx_description
1 polymer ?
#
loop_
_entity_poly.entity_id
_entity_poly.type
_entity_poly.pdbx_seq_one_letter_code
_entity_poly.pdbx_strand_id
1 'polypeptide(L)'
;MQEHARVSENRSRRNFQNPVLAYVTPWNSKGYDMVKLFSAKLTHISPVWYDLKRFVASLSSSCPLSYLTHNCFSDGKRLVLEGEHNFDAAWVSELQSNGSLVLPRVVLEAFPTVVLLEKKQKAKAIDLIVNECR
;
A
#
# COMPACT_ATOMS: atom_id res chain seq x y z
N MET A 1 17.91 29.86 -10.78
CA MET A 1 17.08 28.75 -10.22
C MET A 1 17.50 27.42 -10.86
N GLN A 2 18.77 26.99 -10.73
CA GLN A 2 19.34 25.84 -11.47
C GLN A 2 19.90 24.74 -10.54
N GLU A 3 20.19 25.09 -9.29
CA GLU A 3 20.86 24.20 -8.34
C GLU A 3 19.98 23.02 -7.87
N HIS A 4 18.65 23.16 -7.89
CA HIS A 4 17.73 22.12 -7.42
C HIS A 4 17.78 20.82 -8.25
N ALA A 5 18.29 20.87 -9.48
CA ALA A 5 18.47 19.71 -10.35
C ALA A 5 19.83 19.03 -10.18
N ARG A 6 20.78 19.68 -9.51
CA ARG A 6 22.13 19.14 -9.30
C ARG A 6 22.12 18.20 -8.11
N VAL A 7 22.63 16.99 -8.31
CA VAL A 7 22.79 15.98 -7.27
C VAL A 7 24.26 15.61 -7.14
N SER A 8 24.66 15.10 -5.97
CA SER A 8 26.05 14.67 -5.74
C SER A 8 26.49 13.63 -6.77
N GLU A 9 27.73 13.75 -7.27
CA GLU A 9 28.32 12.76 -8.20
C GLU A 9 28.27 11.35 -7.62
N ASN A 10 28.63 11.19 -6.35
CA ASN A 10 28.51 9.93 -5.64
C ASN A 10 27.10 9.77 -5.04
N ARG A 11 26.24 9.06 -5.78
CA ARG A 11 24.85 8.77 -5.38
C ARG A 11 24.75 7.58 -4.42
N SER A 12 25.77 6.73 -4.38
CA SER A 12 25.83 5.56 -3.50
C SER A 12 26.34 5.87 -2.09
N ARG A 13 27.02 7.01 -1.92
CA ARG A 13 27.52 7.44 -0.60
C ARG A 13 26.36 7.85 0.31
N ARG A 14 26.20 7.11 1.39
CA ARG A 14 25.30 7.43 2.50
C ARG A 14 26.03 8.24 3.57
N ASN A 15 25.58 9.47 3.81
CA ASN A 15 26.16 10.37 4.82
C ASN A 15 25.41 10.31 6.16
N PHE A 16 24.16 9.84 6.15
CA PHE A 16 23.30 9.76 7.32
C PHE A 16 23.14 8.30 7.74
N GLN A 17 23.56 7.97 8.96
CA GLN A 17 23.67 6.59 9.42
C GLN A 17 22.34 6.00 9.90
N ASN A 18 21.43 6.84 10.41
CA ASN A 18 20.14 6.37 10.92
C ASN A 18 19.19 5.95 9.79
N PRO A 19 18.22 5.05 10.07
CA PRO A 19 17.24 4.63 9.08
C PRO A 19 16.56 5.80 8.37
N VAL A 20 16.46 5.69 7.05
CA VAL A 20 15.77 6.65 6.17
C VAL A 20 14.63 5.91 5.46
N LEU A 21 13.43 6.45 5.60
CA LEU A 21 12.22 5.99 4.93
C LEU A 21 11.85 6.97 3.80
N ALA A 22 11.53 6.46 2.62
CA ALA A 22 11.00 7.25 1.51
C ALA A 22 9.56 6.84 1.19
N TYR A 23 8.67 7.82 1.07
CA TYR A 23 7.33 7.58 0.50
C TYR A 23 7.37 7.69 -1.02
N VAL A 24 6.69 6.77 -1.71
CA VAL A 24 6.54 6.78 -3.16
C VAL A 24 5.05 6.73 -3.50
N THR A 25 4.60 7.59 -4.40
CA THR A 25 3.17 7.77 -4.70
C THR A 25 2.88 7.53 -6.18
N PRO A 26 1.82 6.79 -6.55
CA PRO A 26 1.49 6.49 -7.96
C PRO A 26 1.31 7.71 -8.85
N TRP A 27 0.73 8.80 -8.33
CA TRP A 27 0.48 10.03 -9.08
C TRP A 27 1.73 10.91 -9.30
N ASN A 28 2.89 10.50 -8.77
CA ASN A 28 4.17 11.16 -9.02
C ASN A 28 5.21 10.14 -9.46
N SER A 29 5.18 9.82 -10.76
CA SER A 29 6.03 8.79 -11.38
C SER A 29 7.53 9.02 -11.13
N LYS A 30 7.97 10.29 -11.08
CA LYS A 30 9.37 10.64 -10.79
C LYS A 30 9.86 10.08 -9.44
N GLY A 31 8.96 9.85 -8.49
CA GLY A 31 9.29 9.21 -7.21
C GLY A 31 9.88 7.81 -7.40
N TYR A 32 9.37 7.04 -8.37
CA TYR A 32 9.83 5.68 -8.67
C TYR A 32 11.27 5.69 -9.21
N ASP A 33 11.61 6.65 -10.06
CA ASP A 33 12.97 6.81 -10.59
C ASP A 33 13.95 7.26 -9.50
N MET A 34 13.53 8.19 -8.66
CA MET A 34 14.37 8.76 -7.61
C MET A 34 14.78 7.73 -6.56
N VAL A 35 13.87 6.83 -6.17
CA VAL A 35 14.24 5.79 -5.19
C VAL A 35 15.17 4.73 -5.76
N LYS A 36 15.09 4.41 -7.05
CA LYS A 36 16.10 3.56 -7.71
C LYS A 36 17.46 4.25 -7.72
N LEU A 37 17.46 5.53 -8.09
CA LEU A 37 18.68 6.31 -8.25
C LEU A 37 19.44 6.53 -6.93
N PHE A 38 18.72 6.61 -5.82
CA PHE A 38 19.28 6.87 -4.49
C PHE A 38 19.05 5.72 -3.50
N SER A 39 18.83 4.49 -3.99
CA SER A 39 18.52 3.31 -3.18
C SER A 39 19.52 3.09 -2.05
N ALA A 40 20.82 3.24 -2.33
CA ALA A 40 21.90 3.14 -1.34
C ALA A 40 21.82 4.15 -0.18
N LYS A 41 21.04 5.24 -0.32
CA LYS A 41 20.80 6.22 0.74
C LYS A 41 19.57 5.89 1.58
N LEU A 42 18.72 4.97 1.12
CA LEU A 42 17.41 4.64 1.68
C LEU A 42 17.44 3.24 2.31
N THR A 43 16.94 3.15 3.53
CA THR A 43 16.81 1.85 4.22
C THR A 43 15.44 1.23 3.98
N HIS A 44 14.41 2.07 3.88
CA HIS A 44 13.02 1.64 3.75
C HIS A 44 12.34 2.47 2.67
N ILE A 45 11.49 1.83 1.89
CA ILE A 45 10.69 2.45 0.83
C ILE A 45 9.24 2.06 1.07
N SER A 46 8.38 3.06 1.26
CA SER A 46 6.96 2.90 1.54
C SER A 46 6.13 3.40 0.35
N PRO A 47 5.86 2.54 -0.65
CA PRO A 47 4.93 2.88 -1.69
C PRO A 47 3.50 3.03 -1.14
N VAL A 48 2.76 4.00 -1.66
CA VAL A 48 1.38 4.30 -1.27
C VAL A 48 0.43 3.68 -2.29
N TRP A 49 0.24 2.37 -2.17
CA TRP A 49 -0.56 1.60 -3.13
C TRP A 49 -1.92 1.19 -2.58
N TYR A 50 -2.00 0.86 -1.29
CA TYR A 50 -3.11 0.07 -0.78
C TYR A 50 -4.04 0.85 0.15
N ASP A 51 -5.33 0.63 -0.05
CA ASP A 51 -6.40 1.11 0.82
C ASP A 51 -7.23 -0.09 1.32
N LEU A 52 -7.39 -0.21 2.63
CA LEU A 52 -8.29 -1.19 3.23
C LEU A 52 -9.66 -0.54 3.46
N LYS A 53 -10.63 -0.94 2.62
CA LYS A 53 -11.99 -0.40 2.60
C LYS A 53 -13.00 -1.38 3.16
N ARG A 54 -14.12 -0.84 3.64
CA ARG A 54 -15.30 -1.64 3.97
C ARG A 54 -16.22 -1.65 2.77
N PHE A 55 -16.44 -2.84 2.22
CA PHE A 55 -17.51 -3.07 1.26
C PHE A 55 -18.84 -3.04 2.02
N VAL A 56 -19.57 -1.95 1.83
CA VAL A 56 -21.00 -1.91 2.06
C VAL A 56 -21.60 -2.36 0.73
N ALA A 57 -22.36 -3.46 0.73
CA ALA A 57 -23.19 -3.77 -0.42
C ALA A 57 -24.10 -2.56 -0.62
N SER A 58 -23.81 -1.74 -1.63
CA SER A 58 -24.74 -0.74 -2.08
C SER A 58 -26.01 -1.52 -2.43
N LEU A 59 -27.11 -1.16 -1.79
CA LEU A 59 -28.43 -1.51 -2.29
C LEU A 59 -28.51 -0.87 -3.67
N SER A 60 -28.04 -1.56 -4.70
CA SER A 60 -28.39 -1.20 -6.05
C SER A 60 -29.90 -1.37 -6.10
N SER A 61 -30.61 -0.31 -6.42
CA SER A 61 -32.07 -0.30 -6.55
C SER A 61 -32.57 -1.20 -7.69
N SER A 62 -31.67 -1.92 -8.37
CA SER A 62 -31.92 -2.81 -9.49
C SER A 62 -31.77 -4.30 -9.16
N CYS A 63 -31.35 -4.69 -7.94
CA CYS A 63 -31.27 -6.11 -7.55
C CYS A 63 -32.57 -6.57 -6.85
N PRO A 64 -33.33 -7.53 -7.42
CA PRO A 64 -34.54 -8.05 -6.79
C PRO A 64 -34.21 -8.72 -5.46
N LEU A 65 -35.03 -8.45 -4.43
CA LEU A 65 -34.87 -8.94 -3.07
C LEU A 65 -34.78 -10.48 -2.98
N SER A 66 -35.30 -11.20 -3.97
CA SER A 66 -35.27 -12.66 -4.08
C SER A 66 -33.90 -13.26 -4.42
N TYR A 67 -32.96 -12.50 -4.99
CA TYR A 67 -31.59 -12.94 -5.25
C TYR A 67 -30.65 -12.70 -4.06
N LEU A 68 -31.03 -11.80 -3.14
CA LEU A 68 -30.24 -11.46 -1.95
C LEU A 68 -30.42 -12.48 -0.81
N THR A 69 -31.52 -13.24 -0.80
CA THR A 69 -31.94 -14.05 0.36
C THR A 69 -31.24 -15.40 0.49
N HIS A 70 -30.53 -15.90 -0.52
CA HIS A 70 -29.84 -17.19 -0.41
C HIS A 70 -28.31 -17.14 -0.36
N ASN A 71 -27.66 -15.98 -0.53
CA ASN A 71 -26.19 -15.88 -0.40
C ASN A 71 -25.65 -14.56 0.18
N CYS A 72 -26.47 -13.54 0.45
CA CYS A 72 -25.98 -12.23 0.90
C CYS A 72 -26.19 -11.94 2.40
N PHE A 73 -26.83 -12.84 3.14
CA PHE A 73 -27.13 -12.64 4.56
C PHE A 73 -26.13 -13.31 5.51
N SER A 74 -24.86 -13.34 5.12
CA SER A 74 -23.76 -13.53 6.06
C SER A 74 -22.65 -12.51 5.77
N ASP A 75 -22.60 -11.48 6.63
CA ASP A 75 -21.52 -10.49 6.74
C ASP A 75 -21.59 -9.25 5.81
N GLY A 76 -22.52 -8.32 6.11
CA GLY A 76 -22.52 -6.91 5.64
C GLY A 76 -21.34 -6.07 6.15
N LYS A 77 -20.19 -6.71 6.37
CA LYS A 77 -18.93 -6.22 6.92
C LYS A 77 -17.75 -6.83 6.15
N ARG A 78 -17.84 -6.88 4.81
CA ARG A 78 -16.73 -7.40 4.00
C ARG A 78 -15.64 -6.33 3.91
N LEU A 79 -14.42 -6.65 4.36
CA LEU A 79 -13.22 -5.85 4.10
C LEU A 79 -12.65 -6.21 2.74
N VAL A 80 -12.15 -5.20 2.02
CA VAL A 80 -11.51 -5.32 0.71
C VAL A 80 -10.23 -4.49 0.74
N LEU A 81 -9.13 -5.08 0.25
CA LEU A 81 -7.89 -4.37 0.00
C LEU A 81 -7.90 -3.93 -1.47
N GLU A 82 -7.86 -2.63 -1.73
CA GLU A 82 -7.78 -2.06 -3.07
C GLU A 82 -6.35 -1.58 -3.36
N GLY A 83 -6.03 -1.42 -4.64
CA GLY A 83 -4.76 -0.81 -5.07
C GLY A 83 -3.71 -1.77 -5.65
N GLU A 84 -4.04 -3.06 -5.76
CA GLU A 84 -3.19 -4.10 -6.36
C GLU A 84 -2.66 -3.72 -7.76
N HIS A 85 -3.45 -3.00 -8.56
CA HIS A 85 -3.02 -2.53 -9.89
C HIS A 85 -1.83 -1.55 -9.87
N ASN A 86 -1.48 -0.98 -8.72
CA ASN A 86 -0.29 -0.13 -8.57
C ASN A 86 0.97 -0.91 -8.19
N PHE A 87 0.84 -2.19 -7.86
CA PHE A 87 1.95 -3.06 -7.50
C PHE A 87 2.80 -3.38 -8.72
N ASP A 88 4.12 -3.20 -8.60
CA ASP A 88 5.09 -3.50 -9.63
C ASP A 88 6.17 -4.44 -9.06
N ALA A 89 6.02 -5.74 -9.36
CA ALA A 89 6.92 -6.79 -8.86
C ALA A 89 8.38 -6.59 -9.32
N ALA A 90 8.59 -6.09 -10.54
CA ALA A 90 9.93 -5.87 -11.08
C ALA A 90 10.60 -4.70 -10.35
N TRP A 91 9.86 -3.62 -10.13
CA TRP A 91 10.33 -2.47 -9.37
C TRP A 91 10.67 -2.83 -7.91
N VAL A 92 9.83 -3.62 -7.25
CA VAL A 92 10.09 -4.11 -5.89
C VAL A 92 11.35 -4.97 -5.84
N SER A 93 11.48 -5.92 -6.77
CA SER A 93 12.63 -6.83 -6.83
C SER A 93 13.96 -6.09 -7.04
N GLU A 94 13.96 -5.05 -7.88
CA GLU A 94 15.14 -4.20 -8.12
C GLU A 94 15.56 -3.42 -6.86
N LEU A 95 14.61 -2.94 -6.06
CA LEU A 95 14.92 -2.21 -4.83
C LEU A 95 15.45 -3.15 -3.73
N GLN A 96 14.86 -4.34 -3.63
CA GLN A 96 15.28 -5.35 -2.66
C GLN A 96 16.68 -5.91 -2.97
N SER A 97 17.04 -6.09 -4.25
CA SER A 97 18.38 -6.53 -4.64
C SER A 97 19.47 -5.50 -4.28
N ASN A 98 19.10 -4.23 -4.19
CA ASN A 98 19.95 -3.14 -3.71
C ASN A 98 20.01 -3.03 -2.17
N GLY A 99 19.34 -3.92 -1.44
CA GLY A 99 19.35 -3.99 0.02
C GLY A 99 18.33 -3.08 0.72
N SER A 100 17.43 -2.43 -0.01
CA SER A 100 16.34 -1.62 0.58
C SER A 100 15.14 -2.50 0.95
N LEU A 101 14.51 -2.22 2.08
CA LEU A 101 13.25 -2.88 2.47
C LEU A 101 12.05 -2.15 1.87
N VAL A 102 11.19 -2.87 1.16
CA VAL A 102 9.95 -2.31 0.61
C VAL A 102 8.79 -2.65 1.55
N LEU A 103 8.16 -1.62 2.11
CA LEU A 103 7.08 -1.73 3.11
C LEU A 103 5.88 -0.89 2.67
N PRO A 104 4.96 -1.45 1.86
CA PRO A 104 3.82 -0.70 1.36
C PRO A 104 2.98 -0.09 2.48
N ARG A 105 2.57 1.17 2.30
CA ARG A 105 1.61 1.83 3.18
C ARG A 105 0.22 1.29 2.87
N VAL A 106 -0.50 0.89 3.92
CA VAL A 106 -1.93 0.56 3.86
C VAL A 106 -2.71 1.65 4.58
N VAL A 107 -3.61 2.33 3.88
CA VAL A 107 -4.52 3.31 4.47
C VAL A 107 -5.78 2.60 4.95
N LEU A 108 -6.19 2.87 6.19
CA LEU A 108 -7.47 2.35 6.72
C LEU A 108 -8.58 3.34 6.38
N GLU A 109 -9.34 3.08 5.32
CA GLU A 109 -10.50 3.89 4.93
C GLU A 109 -11.82 3.40 5.54
N ALA A 110 -11.82 2.22 6.17
CA ALA A 110 -12.94 1.76 6.98
C ALA A 110 -12.98 2.46 8.35
N PHE A 111 -14.18 2.61 8.93
CA PHE A 111 -14.35 3.17 10.28
C PHE A 111 -13.43 2.45 11.29
N PRO A 112 -12.50 3.16 11.96
CA PRO A 112 -11.45 2.55 12.79
C PRO A 112 -11.99 1.62 13.88
N THR A 113 -13.13 1.96 14.46
CA THR A 113 -13.78 1.14 15.51
C THR A 113 -14.18 -0.24 15.02
N VAL A 114 -14.62 -0.39 13.78
CA VAL A 114 -15.03 -1.69 13.21
C VAL A 114 -13.82 -2.57 12.93
N VAL A 115 -12.75 -2.00 12.37
CA VAL A 115 -11.53 -2.76 12.01
C VAL A 115 -10.70 -3.11 13.26
N LEU A 116 -10.61 -2.20 14.23
CA LEU A 116 -9.70 -2.35 15.37
C LEU A 116 -10.33 -3.06 16.57
N LEU A 117 -11.64 -2.92 16.80
CA LEU A 117 -12.31 -3.45 18.01
C LEU A 117 -12.99 -4.80 17.77
N GLU A 118 -13.53 -5.06 16.57
CA GLU A 118 -14.16 -6.34 16.28
C GLU A 118 -13.10 -7.40 15.95
N LYS A 119 -12.85 -8.35 16.87
CA LYS A 119 -11.81 -9.40 16.71
C LYS A 119 -11.85 -10.12 15.36
N LYS A 120 -13.06 -10.46 14.87
CA LYS A 120 -13.24 -11.13 13.57
C LYS A 120 -12.80 -10.25 12.40
N GLN A 121 -13.14 -8.97 12.42
CA GLN A 121 -12.76 -8.02 11.37
C GLN A 121 -11.27 -7.67 11.44
N LYS A 122 -10.72 -7.54 12.65
CA LYS A 122 -9.28 -7.37 12.87
C LYS A 122 -8.47 -8.53 12.29
N ALA A 123 -8.88 -9.78 12.56
CA ALA A 123 -8.21 -10.96 12.02
C ALA A 123 -8.27 -10.97 10.49
N LYS A 124 -9.44 -10.69 9.91
CA LYS A 124 -9.62 -10.58 8.46
C LYS A 124 -8.76 -9.48 7.83
N ALA A 125 -8.65 -8.32 8.49
CA ALA A 125 -7.78 -7.23 8.05
C ALA A 125 -6.30 -7.65 8.05
N ILE A 126 -5.85 -8.32 9.11
CA ILE A 126 -4.48 -8.84 9.22
C ILE A 126 -4.22 -9.85 8.09
N ASP A 127 -5.12 -10.80 7.87
CA ASP A 127 -4.97 -11.81 6.81
C ASP A 127 -4.87 -11.18 5.43
N LEU A 128 -5.71 -10.18 5.13
CA LEU A 128 -5.66 -9.45 3.85
C LEU A 128 -4.32 -8.73 3.66
N ILE A 129 -3.86 -8.01 4.67
CA ILE A 129 -2.59 -7.25 4.59
C ILE A 129 -1.39 -8.20 4.48
N VAL A 130 -1.37 -9.26 5.27
CA VAL A 130 -0.24 -10.20 5.29
C VAL A 130 -0.16 -11.00 4.00
N ASN A 131 -1.29 -11.42 3.42
CA ASN A 131 -1.28 -12.17 2.16
C ASN A 131 -0.80 -11.33 0.98
N GLU A 132 -1.06 -10.02 0.98
CA GLU A 132 -0.56 -9.11 -0.06
C GLU A 132 0.95 -8.83 0.06
N CYS A 133 1.50 -8.95 1.28
CA CYS A 133 2.91 -8.66 1.56
C CYS A 133 3.82 -9.90 1.54
N ARG A 134 3.33 -11.06 1.08
CA ARG A 134 4.11 -12.31 0.93
C ARG A 134 4.79 -12.37 -0.43
#